data_AF-A0A5M6CTH1-F1
#
_entry.id   AF-A0A5M6CTH1-F1
#
_cell.length_a   1.000
_cell.length_b   1.000
_cell.length_c   1.000
_cell.angle_alpha   90.00
_cell.angle_beta   90.00
_cell.angle_gamma   90.00
#
_symmetry.space_group_name_H-M   'P 1'
#
loop_
_entity.id
_entity.type
_entity.pdbx_description
1 polymer ?
#
loop_
_entity_poly.entity_id
_entity_poly.type
_entity_poly.pdbx_seq_one_letter_code
_entity_poly.pdbx_strand_id
1 'polypeptide(L)'
;MKNGKQLSVCIDKDEKYIVYRYGSKNKIELEYPKEKDFSSFKKFEYSGWSRGGGIKNSAMELKYLAFTNNGIKYVVYDTYFLEVDKLEAGIKVIESENKITDLKGLKKSRKGNLSDLKDKVNEGEELYD
;
A
#
# COMPACT_ATOMS: atom_id res chain seq x y z
N MET A 1 -10.24 -7.22 -3.75
CA MET A 1 -10.86 -5.95 -4.21
C MET A 1 -12.23 -6.26 -4.80
N LYS A 2 -13.03 -5.25 -5.15
CA LYS A 2 -14.27 -5.46 -5.92
C LYS A 2 -13.98 -6.10 -7.29
N ASN A 3 -15.00 -6.68 -7.93
CA ASN A 3 -14.97 -7.22 -9.30
C ASN A 3 -13.91 -8.32 -9.54
N GLY A 4 -13.59 -9.12 -8.52
CA GLY A 4 -12.61 -10.21 -8.64
C GLY A 4 -11.15 -9.75 -8.77
N LYS A 5 -10.88 -8.45 -8.58
CA LYS A 5 -9.52 -7.90 -8.62
C LYS A 5 -8.78 -8.16 -7.32
N GLN A 6 -7.46 -8.26 -7.42
CA GLN A 6 -6.53 -8.51 -6.34
C GLN A 6 -5.35 -7.56 -6.44
N LEU A 7 -4.81 -7.21 -5.28
CA LEU A 7 -3.58 -6.47 -5.11
C LEU A 7 -2.67 -7.32 -4.22
N SER A 8 -1.41 -7.40 -4.58
CA SER A 8 -0.39 -8.06 -3.76
C SER A 8 0.90 -7.25 -3.79
N VAL A 9 1.49 -7.07 -2.62
CA VAL A 9 2.89 -6.68 -2.48
C VAL A 9 3.62 -7.89 -1.93
N CYS A 10 4.64 -8.36 -2.64
CA CYS A 10 5.40 -9.53 -2.26
C CYS A 10 6.89 -9.22 -2.26
N ILE A 11 7.60 -9.74 -1.27
CA ILE A 11 9.06 -9.83 -1.27
C ILE A 11 9.44 -11.26 -1.70
N ASP A 12 10.48 -11.39 -2.51
CA ASP A 12 11.06 -12.67 -2.86
C ASP A 12 11.51 -13.45 -1.62
N LYS A 13 11.50 -14.78 -1.68
CA LYS A 13 11.84 -15.62 -0.50
C LYS A 13 13.26 -15.39 0.00
N ASP A 14 14.18 -15.06 -0.89
CA ASP A 14 15.57 -14.76 -0.56
C ASP A 14 15.81 -13.24 -0.42
N GLU A 15 14.73 -12.45 -0.29
CA GLU A 15 14.72 -10.99 -0.21
C GLU A 15 15.43 -10.28 -1.37
N LYS A 16 15.49 -10.92 -2.54
CA LYS A 16 16.17 -10.39 -3.72
C LYS A 16 15.44 -9.21 -4.36
N TYR A 17 14.13 -9.13 -4.24
CA TYR A 17 13.33 -8.05 -4.79
C TYR A 17 11.98 -7.92 -4.10
N ILE A 18 11.35 -6.76 -4.27
CA ILE A 18 9.95 -6.49 -3.93
C ILE A 18 9.16 -6.24 -5.21
N VAL A 19 7.89 -6.68 -5.23
CA VAL A 19 7.00 -6.49 -6.38
C VAL A 19 5.57 -6.21 -5.94
N TYR A 20 4.99 -5.18 -6.54
CA TYR A 20 3.58 -4.87 -6.54
C TYR A 20 2.91 -5.51 -7.76
N ARG A 21 1.72 -6.10 -7.56
CA ARG A 21 0.86 -6.58 -8.64
C ARG A 21 -0.59 -6.19 -8.40
N TYR A 22 -1.27 -5.82 -9.48
CA TYR A 22 -2.71 -5.67 -9.53
C TYR A 22 -3.29 -6.38 -10.74
N GLY A 23 -4.45 -7.00 -10.57
CA GLY A 23 -5.14 -7.67 -11.66
C GLY A 23 -6.20 -8.63 -11.17
N SER A 24 -6.53 -9.62 -12.00
CA SER A 24 -7.41 -10.74 -11.65
C SER A 24 -6.59 -12.00 -11.38
N LYS A 25 -7.26 -13.07 -10.90
CA LYS A 25 -6.63 -14.37 -10.66
C LYS A 25 -5.81 -14.89 -11.87
N ASN A 26 -6.28 -14.62 -13.09
CA ASN A 26 -5.71 -15.18 -14.31
C ASN A 26 -4.94 -14.16 -15.16
N LYS A 27 -4.91 -12.88 -14.75
CA LYS A 27 -4.28 -11.81 -15.54
C LYS A 27 -3.74 -10.73 -14.63
N ILE A 28 -2.43 -10.52 -14.69
CA ILE A 28 -1.77 -9.34 -14.13
C ILE A 28 -2.04 -8.17 -15.09
N GLU A 29 -2.55 -7.08 -14.55
CA GLU A 29 -2.86 -5.84 -15.29
C GLU A 29 -1.81 -4.76 -15.04
N LEU A 30 -1.20 -4.78 -13.86
CA LEU A 30 -0.08 -3.92 -13.50
C LEU A 30 0.89 -4.72 -12.64
N GLU A 31 2.16 -4.72 -13.02
CA GLU A 31 3.28 -5.22 -12.23
C GLU A 31 4.30 -4.09 -12.11
N TYR A 32 4.83 -3.89 -10.91
CA TYR A 32 5.86 -2.89 -10.67
C TYR A 32 6.80 -3.34 -9.53
N PRO A 33 8.11 -3.06 -9.62
CA PRO A 33 8.83 -2.62 -10.81
C PRO A 33 9.02 -3.76 -11.82
N LYS A 34 9.52 -3.43 -13.00
CA LYS A 34 9.84 -4.43 -14.04
C LYS A 34 11.06 -5.26 -13.65
N GLU A 35 12.05 -4.62 -13.04
CA GLU A 35 13.29 -5.20 -12.56
C GLU A 35 13.04 -5.99 -11.27
N LYS A 36 13.51 -7.23 -11.23
CA LYS A 36 13.34 -8.16 -10.10
C LYS A 36 14.70 -8.43 -9.45
N ASP A 37 15.28 -7.35 -8.94
CA ASP A 37 16.56 -7.34 -8.22
C ASP A 37 16.51 -6.36 -7.02
N PHE A 38 17.62 -6.24 -6.31
CA PHE A 38 17.71 -5.41 -5.10
C PHE A 38 17.42 -3.92 -5.35
N SER A 39 17.53 -3.43 -6.59
CA SER A 39 17.18 -2.04 -6.90
C SER A 39 15.67 -1.77 -6.77
N SER A 40 14.84 -2.82 -6.83
CA SER A 40 13.38 -2.73 -6.71
C SER A 40 12.93 -2.08 -5.39
N PHE A 41 13.64 -2.33 -4.28
CA PHE A 41 13.30 -1.76 -2.97
C PHE A 41 13.40 -0.23 -2.94
N LYS A 42 14.35 0.34 -3.69
CA LYS A 42 14.55 1.78 -3.81
C LYS A 42 13.49 2.48 -4.68
N LYS A 43 12.56 1.73 -5.26
CA LYS A 43 11.48 2.25 -6.10
C LYS A 43 10.17 2.43 -5.34
N PHE A 44 10.16 2.08 -4.06
CA PHE A 44 9.03 2.26 -3.18
C PHE A 44 9.42 3.15 -2.01
N GLU A 45 8.42 3.86 -1.49
CA GLU A 45 8.50 4.66 -0.28
C GLU A 45 7.49 4.12 0.72
N TYR A 46 7.94 3.82 1.94
CA TYR A 46 7.09 3.48 3.06
C TYR A 46 6.93 4.71 3.94
N SER A 47 5.69 5.08 4.21
CA SER A 47 5.37 6.10 5.21
C SER A 47 4.35 5.54 6.20
N GLY A 48 4.43 5.99 7.44
CA GLY A 48 3.49 5.56 8.46
C GLY A 48 3.43 6.51 9.64
N TRP A 49 2.26 6.53 10.26
CA TRP A 49 1.99 7.34 11.44
C TRP A 49 1.18 6.51 12.42
N SER A 50 1.53 6.60 13.70
CA SER A 50 0.76 5.93 14.74
C SER A 50 0.57 6.86 15.93
N ARG A 51 -0.65 6.86 16.47
CA ARG A 51 -1.02 7.60 17.67
C ARG A 51 -1.78 6.65 18.60
N GLY A 52 -1.23 6.43 19.79
CA GLY A 52 -1.88 5.62 20.83
C GLY A 52 -2.86 6.42 21.70
N GLY A 53 -3.26 5.84 22.84
CA GLY A 53 -4.06 6.53 23.86
C GLY A 53 -5.56 6.25 23.86
N GLY A 54 -6.00 5.24 23.13
CA GLY A 54 -7.40 4.81 23.10
C GLY A 54 -8.34 5.75 22.33
N ILE A 55 -9.65 5.51 22.45
CA ILE A 55 -10.69 6.28 21.75
C ILE A 55 -10.60 7.78 22.06
N LYS A 56 -10.30 8.15 23.32
CA LYS A 56 -10.22 9.55 23.77
C LYS A 56 -9.14 10.37 23.06
N ASN A 57 -8.09 9.71 22.57
CA ASN A 57 -6.99 10.34 21.83
C ASN A 57 -7.09 10.07 20.32
N SER A 58 -8.25 9.59 19.86
CA SER A 58 -8.50 9.19 18.47
C SER A 58 -7.32 8.36 17.95
N ALA A 59 -7.02 7.28 18.68
CA ALA A 59 -5.89 6.43 18.36
C ALA A 59 -6.01 5.88 16.93
N MET A 60 -4.88 5.84 16.23
CA MET A 60 -4.83 5.46 14.82
C MET A 60 -3.51 4.80 14.47
N GLU A 61 -3.55 4.03 13.40
CA GLU A 61 -2.38 3.45 12.77
C GLU A 61 -2.53 3.58 11.26
N LEU A 62 -1.62 4.33 10.63
CA LEU A 62 -1.62 4.64 9.21
C LEU A 62 -0.35 4.08 8.60
N LYS A 63 -0.48 3.31 7.52
CA LYS A 63 0.64 2.72 6.78
C LYS A 63 0.40 2.86 5.29
N TYR A 64 1.42 3.29 4.58
CA TYR A 64 1.38 3.49 3.14
C TYR A 64 2.63 2.93 2.48
N LEU A 65 2.44 2.38 1.28
CA LEU A 65 3.51 2.06 0.35
C LEU A 65 3.23 2.79 -0.95
N ALA A 66 4.07 3.76 -1.28
CA ALA A 66 3.94 4.60 -2.46
C ALA A 66 4.98 4.24 -3.52
N PHE A 67 4.61 4.37 -4.79
CA PHE A 67 5.52 4.33 -5.92
C PHE A 67 4.93 5.08 -7.11
N THR A 68 5.78 5.45 -8.07
CA THR A 68 5.36 6.11 -9.31
C THR A 68 5.67 5.22 -10.51
N ASN A 69 4.67 5.03 -11.37
CA ASN A 69 4.82 4.32 -12.63
C ASN A 69 4.20 5.13 -13.76
N ASN A 70 5.01 5.47 -14.78
CA ASN A 70 4.60 6.30 -15.93
C ASN A 70 3.92 7.62 -15.53
N GLY A 71 4.46 8.30 -14.50
CA GLY A 71 3.94 9.58 -14.01
C GLY A 71 2.68 9.49 -13.14
N ILE A 72 2.14 8.28 -12.90
CA ILE A 72 0.99 8.06 -12.01
C ILE A 72 1.51 7.54 -10.67
N LYS A 73 1.05 8.15 -9.57
CA LYS A 73 1.40 7.74 -8.21
C LYS A 73 0.39 6.71 -7.71
N TYR A 74 0.90 5.63 -7.16
CA TYR A 74 0.15 4.50 -6.63
C TYR A 74 0.45 4.38 -5.15
N VAL A 75 -0.58 4.40 -4.32
CA VAL A 75 -0.43 4.36 -2.86
C VAL A 75 -1.26 3.21 -2.30
N VAL A 76 -0.58 2.13 -1.92
CA VAL A 76 -1.20 1.05 -1.16
C VAL A 76 -1.36 1.54 0.28
N TYR A 77 -2.56 1.46 0.84
CA TYR A 77 -2.81 1.89 2.21
C TYR A 77 -3.36 0.73 3.06
N ASP A 78 -3.00 0.74 4.34
CA ASP A 78 -3.57 -0.10 5.40
C ASP A 78 -3.71 0.79 6.64
N THR A 79 -4.93 1.27 6.91
CA THR A 79 -5.23 2.28 7.91
C THR A 79 -6.25 1.78 8.93
N TYR A 80 -6.06 2.17 10.18
CA TYR A 80 -6.94 1.87 11.29
C TYR A 80 -7.22 3.11 12.13
N PHE A 81 -8.50 3.38 12.38
CA PHE A 81 -8.99 4.44 13.25
C PHE A 81 -9.83 3.82 14.37
N LEU A 82 -9.35 3.91 15.62
CA LEU A 82 -10.01 3.31 16.77
C LEU A 82 -11.33 4.03 17.13
N GLU A 83 -11.40 5.35 16.94
CA GLU A 83 -12.58 6.17 17.27
C GLU A 83 -13.87 5.67 16.60
N VAL A 84 -13.75 5.21 15.36
CA VAL A 84 -14.85 4.72 14.53
C VAL A 84 -14.74 3.22 14.22
N ASP A 85 -13.83 2.52 14.90
CA ASP A 85 -13.43 1.13 14.65
C ASP A 85 -13.31 0.79 13.15
N LYS A 86 -12.62 1.67 12.41
CA LYS A 86 -12.57 1.61 10.96
C LYS A 86 -11.22 1.13 10.50
N LEU A 87 -11.23 -0.05 9.88
CA LEU A 87 -10.07 -0.65 9.22
C LEU A 87 -10.28 -0.61 7.71
N GLU A 88 -9.41 0.10 7.00
CA GLU A 88 -9.45 0.22 5.55
C GLU A 88 -8.11 -0.20 4.94
N ALA A 89 -8.18 -0.88 3.80
CA ALA A 89 -7.02 -1.17 2.99
C ALA A 89 -7.41 -1.10 1.52
N GLY A 90 -6.49 -0.70 0.66
CA GLY A 90 -6.78 -0.49 -0.76
C GLY A 90 -5.64 0.16 -1.49
N ILE A 91 -5.96 0.81 -2.61
CA ILE A 91 -4.99 1.60 -3.36
C ILE A 91 -5.62 2.92 -3.84
N LYS A 92 -4.91 4.02 -3.58
CA LYS A 92 -5.18 5.30 -4.23
C LYS A 92 -4.32 5.40 -5.49
N VAL A 93 -4.96 5.69 -6.62
CA VAL A 93 -4.31 5.97 -7.92
C VAL A 93 -4.44 7.46 -8.16
N ILE A 94 -3.32 8.16 -8.12
CA ILE A 94 -3.23 9.62 -8.17
C ILE A 94 -2.59 9.99 -9.50
N GLU A 95 -3.42 10.46 -10.44
CA GLU A 95 -2.95 10.97 -11.74
C GLU A 95 -2.58 12.46 -11.66
N SER A 96 -3.25 13.20 -10.76
CA SER A 96 -2.95 14.58 -10.37
C SER A 96 -3.68 14.90 -9.06
N GLU A 97 -3.40 16.06 -8.45
CA GLU A 97 -4.04 16.50 -7.20
C GLU A 97 -5.58 16.47 -7.25
N ASN A 98 -6.16 16.71 -8.42
CA ASN A 98 -7.62 16.73 -8.63
C ASN A 98 -8.18 15.41 -9.19
N LYS A 99 -7.33 14.42 -9.47
CA LYS A 99 -7.74 13.15 -10.10
C LYS A 99 -7.19 11.97 -9.31
N ILE A 100 -7.94 11.62 -8.26
CA ILE A 100 -7.66 10.52 -7.34
C ILE A 100 -8.74 9.46 -7.48
N THR A 101 -8.35 8.23 -7.80
CA THR A 101 -9.23 7.06 -7.78
C THR A 101 -8.89 6.18 -6.59
N ASP A 102 -9.84 5.98 -5.68
CA ASP A 102 -9.69 5.06 -4.55
C ASP A 102 -10.32 3.69 -4.85
N LEU A 103 -9.46 2.69 -5.03
CA LEU A 103 -9.86 1.30 -5.19
C LEU A 103 -9.84 0.62 -3.82
N LYS A 104 -10.99 0.57 -3.18
CA LYS A 104 -11.13 -0.06 -1.85
C LYS A 104 -10.97 -1.58 -1.90
N GLY A 105 -10.18 -2.10 -0.96
CA GLY A 105 -10.09 -3.51 -0.64
C GLY A 105 -11.33 -4.05 0.06
N LEU A 106 -11.44 -5.37 0.14
CA LEU A 106 -12.47 -6.04 0.93
C LEU A 106 -11.84 -6.45 2.26
N LYS A 107 -12.34 -5.91 3.39
CA LYS A 107 -11.78 -6.16 4.74
C LYS A 107 -11.54 -7.65 5.02
N LYS A 108 -12.51 -8.51 4.66
CA LYS A 108 -12.45 -9.96 4.89
C LYS A 108 -11.42 -10.71 4.03
N SER A 109 -10.90 -10.10 2.96
CA SER A 109 -9.92 -10.74 2.07
C SER A 109 -8.47 -10.30 2.35
N ARG A 110 -8.25 -9.40 3.32
CA ARG A 110 -6.90 -8.91 3.66
C ARG A 110 -6.06 -10.05 4.25
N LYS A 111 -4.82 -10.15 3.80
CA LYS A 111 -3.80 -11.07 4.33
C LYS A 111 -2.49 -10.30 4.47
N GLY A 112 -1.80 -10.46 5.60
CA GLY A 112 -0.61 -9.67 5.93
C GLY A 112 -0.94 -8.21 6.28
N ASN A 113 0.10 -7.39 6.36
CA ASN A 113 0.06 -5.94 6.58
C ASN A 113 1.32 -5.30 5.96
N LEU A 114 1.41 -3.97 5.95
CA LEU A 114 2.55 -3.24 5.37
C LEU A 114 3.74 -3.05 6.32
N SER A 115 3.65 -3.42 7.60
CA SER A 115 4.68 -3.13 8.60
C SER A 115 6.04 -3.73 8.29
N ASP A 116 6.08 -4.91 7.68
CA ASP A 116 7.32 -5.61 7.34
C ASP A 116 8.13 -4.89 6.24
N LEU A 117 7.54 -3.87 5.61
CA LEU A 117 8.21 -3.04 4.60
C LEU A 117 8.95 -1.85 5.21
N LYS A 118 8.65 -1.51 6.47
CA LYS A 118 9.40 -0.50 7.20
C LYS A 118 10.86 -0.93 7.27
N ASP A 119 11.78 0.00 6.99
CA ASP A 119 13.23 -0.22 6.92
C ASP A 119 13.72 -1.11 5.76
N LYS A 120 12.82 -1.65 4.92
CA LYS A 120 13.17 -2.41 3.70
C LYS A 120 13.14 -1.58 2.42
N VAL A 121 12.32 -0.54 2.39
CA VAL A 121 12.20 0.40 1.27
C VAL A 121 12.56 1.82 1.73
N ASN A 122 12.58 2.80 0.83
CA ASN A 122 12.90 4.17 1.23
C ASN A 122 11.87 4.70 2.23
N GLU A 123 12.29 5.57 3.14
CA GLU A 123 11.36 6.30 4.01
C GLU A 123 10.66 7.39 3.23
N GLY A 124 9.34 7.49 3.39
CA GLY A 124 8.52 8.57 2.85
C GLY A 124 7.89 9.40 3.97
N GLU A 125 7.62 10.67 3.69
CA GLU A 125 7.09 11.62 4.68
C GLU A 125 5.59 11.88 4.51
N GLU A 126 5.02 11.57 3.34
CA GLU A 126 3.63 11.85 3.02
C GLU A 126 2.66 10.90 3.71
N LEU A 127 1.62 11.47 4.33
CA LEU A 127 0.41 10.73 4.72
C LEU A 127 -0.66 10.95 3.65
N TYR A 128 -1.42 9.90 3.34
CA TYR A 128 -2.38 9.88 2.23
C TYR A 128 -3.82 9.64 2.68
N ASP A 129 -4.15 9.85 3.96
CA ASP A 129 -5.53 9.69 4.46
C ASP A 129 -6.45 10.81 3.96
#